data_AF-A0A392RGT4-F1
#
_entry.id   AF-A0A392RGT4-F1
#
_cell.length_a   1.000
_cell.length_b   1.000
_cell.length_c   1.000
_cell.angle_alpha   90.00
_cell.angle_beta   90.00
_cell.angle_gamma   90.00
#
_symmetry.space_group_name_H-M   'P 1'
#
loop_
_entity.id
_entity.type
_entity.pdbx_description
1 polymer ?
#
loop_
_entity_poly.entity_id
_entity_poly.type
_entity_poly.pdbx_seq_one_letter_code
_entity_poly.pdbx_strand_id
1 'polypeptide(L)' 'RLQSRIDVPYDSSILEHQESLRALWNAAFPEEELRGLISEQWKDMGWQGKDP' A
#
# COMPACT_ATOMS: atom_id res chain seq x y z
N ARG A 1 4.84 11.48 24.67
CA ARG A 1 4.56 12.29 23.46
C ARG A 1 4.56 11.34 22.28
N LEU A 2 3.40 11.14 21.65
CA LEU A 2 3.18 10.19 20.55
C LEU A 2 3.70 10.77 19.21
N GLN A 3 4.84 11.46 19.23
CA GLN A 3 5.36 12.23 18.07
C GLN A 3 6.41 11.48 17.25
N SER A 4 6.74 10.23 17.60
CA SER A 4 7.94 9.54 17.07
C SER A 4 7.61 8.25 16.32
N ARG A 5 6.59 8.27 15.45
CA ARG A 5 6.22 7.10 14.62
C ARG A 5 5.83 7.44 13.18
N ILE A 6 6.23 8.61 12.67
CA ILE A 6 5.92 9.07 11.29
C ILE A 6 7.23 9.35 10.52
N ASP A 7 8.28 8.55 10.70
CA ASP A 7 9.60 8.86 10.09
C ASP A 7 10.07 7.83 9.07
N VAL A 8 9.21 6.88 8.68
CA VAL A 8 9.52 5.99 7.56
C VAL A 8 8.52 6.30 6.45
N PRO A 9 8.86 7.18 5.50
CA PRO A 9 8.07 7.33 4.29
C PRO A 9 8.07 6.01 3.52
N TYR A 10 7.00 5.77 2.77
CA TYR A 10 6.98 4.70 1.80
C TYR A 10 8.13 4.89 0.80
N ASP A 11 8.78 3.78 0.46
CA ASP A 11 9.87 3.73 -0.52
C ASP A 11 9.62 2.53 -1.42
N SER A 12 9.25 2.82 -2.66
CA SER A 12 8.98 1.80 -3.67
C SER A 12 10.20 1.01 -4.11
N SER A 13 11.42 1.41 -3.70
CA SER A 13 12.64 0.65 -3.93
C SER A 13 12.87 -0.42 -2.85
N ILE A 14 12.18 -0.32 -1.71
CA ILE A 14 12.32 -1.25 -0.58
C ILE A 14 11.29 -2.38 -0.72
N LEU A 15 11.79 -3.61 -0.86
CA LEU A 15 10.94 -4.80 -1.01
C LEU A 15 9.97 -4.98 0.16
N GLU A 16 10.38 -4.69 1.39
CA GLU A 16 9.52 -4.80 2.59
C GLU A 16 8.31 -3.85 2.55
N HIS A 17 8.50 -2.64 2.03
CA HIS A 17 7.41 -1.68 1.85
C HIS A 17 6.44 -2.15 0.76
N GLN A 18 6.96 -2.71 -0.33
CA GLN A 18 6.15 -3.32 -1.38
C GLN A 18 5.30 -4.49 -0.85
N GLU A 19 5.90 -5.37 -0.05
CA GLU A 19 5.21 -6.51 0.54
C GLU A 19 4.16 -6.08 1.57
N SER A 20 4.42 -5.00 2.31
CA SER A 20 3.43 -4.41 3.24
C SER A 20 2.18 -3.91 2.51
N LEU A 21 2.36 -3.27 1.34
CA LEU A 21 1.23 -2.88 0.49
C LEU A 21 0.47 -4.09 -0.06
N ARG A 22 1.17 -5.13 -0.53
CA ARG A 22 0.51 -6.38 -0.96
C ARG A 22 -0.27 -7.03 0.16
N ALA A 23 0.29 -7.11 1.36
CA ALA A 23 -0.38 -7.64 2.52
C ALA A 23 -1.63 -6.82 2.89
N LEU A 24 -1.53 -5.49 2.81
CA LEU A 24 -2.67 -4.59 3.02
C LEU A 24 -3.78 -4.85 2.00
N TRP A 25 -3.44 -4.95 0.72
CA TRP A 25 -4.40 -5.24 -0.33
C TRP A 25 -5.09 -6.59 -0.09
N ASN A 26 -4.32 -7.66 0.14
CA ASN A 26 -4.87 -8.99 0.40
C ASN A 26 -5.76 -9.04 1.66
N ALA A 27 -5.49 -8.19 2.66
CA ALA A 27 -6.32 -8.09 3.85
C ALA A 27 -7.65 -7.36 3.58
N ALA A 28 -7.66 -6.38 2.68
CA ALA A 28 -8.85 -5.63 2.30
C ALA A 28 -9.69 -6.36 1.24
N PHE A 29 -9.04 -6.97 0.26
CA PHE A 29 -9.65 -7.63 -0.90
C PHE A 29 -9.01 -9.02 -1.12
N PRO A 30 -9.32 -10.01 -0.26
CA PRO A 30 -8.74 -11.35 -0.37
C PRO A 30 -9.15 -12.11 -1.64
N GLU A 31 -10.24 -11.68 -2.30
CA GLU A 31 -10.75 -12.29 -3.53
C GLU A 31 -10.21 -11.62 -4.81
N GLU A 32 -9.51 -10.48 -4.68
CA GLU A 32 -8.96 -9.74 -5.82
C GLU A 32 -7.44 -9.74 -5.80
N GLU A 33 -6.84 -10.22 -6.89
CA GLU A 33 -5.39 -10.15 -7.06
C GLU A 33 -4.94 -8.70 -7.32
N LEU A 34 -3.94 -8.25 -6.56
CA LEU A 34 -3.28 -6.97 -6.82
C LEU A 34 -2.44 -7.08 -8.11
N ARG A 35 -2.88 -6.42 -9.18
CA ARG A 35 -2.22 -6.44 -10.49
C ARG A 35 -0.85 -5.76 -10.48
N GLY A 36 -0.66 -4.82 -9.55
CA GLY A 36 0.60 -4.11 -9.37
C GLY A 36 0.49 -3.07 -8.28
N LEU A 37 1.65 -2.70 -7.72
CA LEU A 37 1.74 -1.67 -6.69
C LEU A 37 1.30 -0.30 -7.21
N ILE A 38 1.52 -0.04 -8.50
CA ILE A 38 0.99 1.15 -9.18
C ILE A 38 -0.20 0.71 -10.05
N SER A 39 -1.41 0.79 -9.52
CA SER A 39 -2.63 0.43 -10.22
C SER A 39 -3.83 1.26 -9.75
N GLU A 40 -4.83 1.41 -10.62
CA GLU A 40 -6.06 2.13 -10.25
C GLU A 40 -6.85 1.43 -9.13
N GLN A 41 -6.52 0.17 -8.81
CA GLN A 41 -7.21 -0.63 -7.80
C GLN A 41 -7.17 0.03 -6.41
N TRP A 42 -6.12 0.81 -6.11
CA TRP A 42 -6.04 1.55 -4.85
C TRP A 42 -7.18 2.54 -4.66
N LYS A 43 -7.78 3.04 -5.75
CA LYS A 43 -8.96 3.91 -5.68
C LYS A 43 -10.18 3.19 -5.13
N ASP A 44 -10.29 1.87 -5.35
CA ASP A 44 -11.38 1.05 -4.79
C ASP A 44 -11.24 0.93 -3.27
N MET A 45 -10.00 1.00 -2.75
CA MET A 45 -9.72 1.11 -1.33
C MET A 45 -9.83 2.56 -0.79
N GLY A 46 -10.12 3.53 -1.66
CA GLY A 46 -10.28 4.95 -1.29
C GLY A 46 -9.02 5.81 -1.40
N TRP A 47 -7.95 5.32 -2.02
CA TRP A 47 -6.74 6.11 -2.24
C TRP A 47 -6.95 7.12 -3.38
N GLN A 48 -6.33 8.28 -3.28
CA GLN A 48 -6.53 9.35 -4.27
C GLN A 48 -5.79 9.09 -5.60
N GLY A 49 -4.79 8.22 -5.59
CA GLY A 49 -3.94 7.92 -6.74
C GLY A 49 -3.88 6.44 -7.07
N LYS A 50 -3.19 6.14 -8.16
CA LYS A 50 -2.81 4.76 -8.54
C LYS A 50 -1.57 4.25 -7.81
N ASP A 51 -0.84 5.15 -7.18
CA ASP A 51 0.34 4.86 -6.37
C ASP A 51 -0.05 5.21 -4.92
N PRO A 52 -0.08 4.23 -4.02
CA PRO A 52 -0.46 4.43 -2.63
C PRO A 52 0.59 5.24 -1.86
#